data_AF-A0AAU2AUF6-F1
#
_entry.id   AF-A0AAU2AUF6-F1
#
_cell.length_a   1.000
_cell.length_b   1.000
_cell.length_c   1.000
_cell.angle_alpha   90.00
_cell.angle_beta   90.00
_cell.angle_gamma   90.00
#
_symmetry.space_group_name_H-M   'P 1'
#
loop_
_entity.id
_entity.type
_entity.pdbx_description
1 polymer ?
#
loop_
_entity_poly.entity_id
_entity_poly.type
_entity_poly.pdbx_seq_one_letter_code
_entity_poly.pdbx_strand_id
1 'polypeptide(L)'
;MEEEDLRLAPRTKAADLLAWAEAEGRAPVAEPPLRAVLALLELGESRMHDGWPELTSGAVEQLLYERLHLYVQPAPEQDPLAYGEAVRLLIDHQRATKRLNAKRQERLHAEAEWQGEVAAGLLRRADLVTWPRLYTVLLCAHDVDVADEAAVREWLAAFRELAEEDRRAAFEALAAAGWLDELDEDGWGAARVLSVGMATDGARLLLEQGLMRRSYRNLAELTALGRPMPDELAGDFGAFEEAAAEAALDLIGEWTVPGLPRLLVAEFPDLAPEPGQEEIDAYLAQLPAE
;
A
#
# COMPACT_ATOMS: atom_id res chain seq x y z
N MET A 1 -10.07 24.52 5.68
CA MET A 1 -8.70 24.02 5.59
C MET A 1 -8.08 24.21 6.96
N GLU A 2 -7.81 23.10 7.64
CA GLU A 2 -7.22 23.08 8.98
C GLU A 2 -5.69 22.93 8.83
N GLU A 3 -4.92 23.27 9.88
CA GLU A 3 -3.45 23.14 9.90
C GLU A 3 -2.99 21.69 9.61
N GLU A 4 -3.88 20.73 9.81
CA GLU A 4 -3.72 19.30 9.56
C GLU A 4 -3.76 18.92 8.07
N ASP A 5 -4.33 19.75 7.19
CA ASP A 5 -4.36 19.52 5.73
C ASP A 5 -2.96 19.68 5.09
N LEU A 6 -1.96 20.08 5.89
CA LEU A 6 -0.61 20.43 5.47
C LEU A 6 0.42 19.34 5.72
N ARG A 7 0.06 18.31 6.49
CA ARG A 7 0.89 17.13 6.72
C ARG A 7 1.06 16.32 5.45
N LEU A 8 2.18 15.63 5.28
CA LEU A 8 2.44 14.74 4.14
C LEU A 8 1.41 13.61 4.01
N ALA A 9 1.22 12.84 5.08
CA ALA A 9 0.36 11.65 5.09
C ALA A 9 -1.13 12.03 4.93
N PRO A 10 -1.91 11.28 4.12
CA PRO A 10 -3.35 11.49 3.99
C PRO A 10 -4.07 11.31 5.33
N ARG A 11 -4.87 12.30 5.72
CA ARG A 11 -5.80 12.15 6.84
C ARG A 11 -7.17 11.82 6.29
N THR A 12 -7.46 10.53 6.22
CA THR A 12 -8.67 10.04 5.55
C THR A 12 -9.92 10.38 6.37
N LYS A 13 -11.02 10.68 5.67
CA LYS A 13 -12.35 10.86 6.27
C LYS A 13 -13.04 9.52 6.59
N ALA A 14 -12.27 8.50 6.98
CA ALA A 14 -12.80 7.16 7.25
C ALA A 14 -13.80 7.18 8.40
N ALA A 15 -13.50 7.89 9.50
CA ALA A 15 -14.40 8.02 10.64
C ALA A 15 -15.74 8.68 10.26
N ASP A 16 -15.69 9.75 9.46
CA ASP A 16 -16.89 10.44 8.96
C ASP A 16 -17.75 9.50 8.09
N LEU A 17 -17.10 8.71 7.23
CA LEU A 17 -17.79 7.77 6.35
C LEU A 17 -18.43 6.62 7.14
N LEU A 18 -17.74 6.08 8.15
CA LEU A 18 -18.27 5.03 9.01
C LEU A 18 -19.43 5.53 9.87
N ALA A 19 -19.33 6.74 10.44
CA ALA A 19 -20.41 7.36 11.19
C ALA A 19 -21.64 7.63 10.30
N TRP A 20 -21.43 8.07 9.06
CA TRP A 20 -22.50 8.19 8.07
C TRP A 20 -23.13 6.83 7.75
N ALA A 21 -22.32 5.79 7.53
CA ALA A 21 -22.79 4.45 7.22
C ALA A 21 -23.68 3.89 8.35
N GLU A 22 -23.26 4.07 9.60
CA GLU A 22 -24.03 3.69 10.79
C GLU A 22 -25.36 4.43 10.86
N ALA A 23 -25.35 5.75 10.66
CA ALA A 23 -26.57 6.58 10.69
C ALA A 23 -27.58 6.19 9.59
N GLU A 24 -27.10 5.74 8.43
CA GLU A 24 -27.90 5.25 7.31
C GLU A 24 -28.28 3.75 7.43
N GLY A 25 -27.89 3.09 8.52
CA GLY A 25 -28.18 1.66 8.75
C GLY A 25 -27.52 0.73 7.73
N ARG A 26 -26.34 1.09 7.22
CA ARG A 26 -25.57 0.29 6.27
C ARG A 26 -24.87 -0.88 6.96
N ALA A 27 -24.47 -1.86 6.16
CA ALA A 27 -23.64 -2.95 6.64
C ALA A 27 -22.31 -2.38 7.17
N PRO A 28 -21.80 -2.87 8.32
CA PRO A 28 -20.49 -2.47 8.82
C PRO A 28 -19.39 -2.77 7.81
N VAL A 29 -18.45 -1.84 7.65
CA VAL A 29 -17.24 -2.00 6.83
C VAL A 29 -16.03 -1.90 7.74
N ALA A 30 -15.03 -2.75 7.50
CA ALA A 30 -13.80 -2.73 8.28
C ALA A 30 -13.04 -1.40 8.09
N GLU A 31 -12.68 -0.77 9.21
CA GLU A 31 -12.01 0.54 9.19
C GLU A 31 -10.62 0.51 8.54
N PRO A 32 -9.73 -0.47 8.81
CA PRO A 32 -8.39 -0.46 8.21
C PRO A 32 -8.40 -0.54 6.66
N PRO A 33 -9.17 -1.44 6.02
CA PRO A 33 -9.35 -1.42 4.57
C PRO A 33 -9.88 -0.09 4.03
N LEU A 34 -10.84 0.52 4.73
CA LEU A 34 -11.39 1.81 4.33
C LEU A 34 -10.36 2.93 4.38
N ARG A 35 -9.56 3.01 5.45
CA ARG A 35 -8.46 3.98 5.57
C ARG A 35 -7.45 3.79 4.44
N ALA A 36 -7.03 2.56 4.16
CA ALA A 36 -6.10 2.26 3.06
C ALA A 36 -6.67 2.69 1.69
N VAL A 37 -7.92 2.33 1.40
CA VAL A 37 -8.61 2.72 0.15
C VAL A 37 -8.65 4.24 -0.02
N LEU A 38 -9.07 4.97 1.01
CA LEU A 38 -9.17 6.44 0.95
C LEU A 38 -7.79 7.08 0.76
N ALA A 39 -6.77 6.61 1.49
CA ALA A 39 -5.42 7.13 1.39
C ALA A 39 -4.82 6.86 0.00
N LEU A 40 -4.94 5.65 -0.53
CA LEU A 40 -4.44 5.30 -1.86
C LEU A 40 -5.16 6.07 -2.97
N LEU A 41 -6.46 6.28 -2.86
CA LEU A 41 -7.22 7.12 -3.81
C LEU A 41 -6.77 8.58 -3.78
N GLU A 42 -6.53 9.14 -2.59
CA GLU A 42 -6.07 10.52 -2.41
C GLU A 42 -4.65 10.74 -2.95
N LEU A 43 -3.75 9.79 -2.69
CA LEU A 43 -2.37 9.76 -3.22
C LEU A 43 -2.30 9.40 -4.71
N GLY A 44 -3.40 8.93 -5.28
CA GLY A 44 -3.54 8.67 -6.70
C GLY A 44 -3.83 9.94 -7.50
N GLU A 45 -4.24 9.73 -8.74
CA GLU A 45 -4.58 10.82 -9.67
C GLU A 45 -6.06 11.26 -9.56
N SER A 46 -6.78 10.73 -8.58
CA SER A 46 -8.18 11.09 -8.35
C SER A 46 -8.29 12.56 -7.93
N ARG A 47 -9.23 13.27 -8.54
CA ARG A 47 -9.56 14.64 -8.14
C ARG A 47 -10.21 14.63 -6.77
N MET A 48 -9.86 15.60 -5.94
CA MET A 48 -10.51 15.79 -4.64
C MET A 48 -11.62 16.82 -4.77
N HIS A 49 -12.78 16.54 -4.16
CA HIS A 49 -13.89 17.48 -4.07
C HIS A 49 -14.45 17.43 -2.63
N ASP A 50 -14.54 18.56 -1.95
CA ASP A 50 -14.91 18.67 -0.52
C ASP A 50 -14.17 17.64 0.40
N GLY A 51 -12.91 17.37 0.08
CA GLY A 51 -12.08 16.40 0.81
C GLY A 51 -12.41 14.92 0.55
N TRP A 52 -13.10 14.60 -0.56
CA TRP A 52 -13.37 13.23 -0.99
C TRP A 52 -12.78 12.96 -2.39
N PRO A 53 -12.16 11.78 -2.61
CA PRO A 53 -11.64 11.42 -3.94
C PRO A 53 -12.79 11.10 -4.91
N GLU A 54 -12.75 11.64 -6.13
CA GLU A 54 -13.73 11.35 -7.17
C GLU A 54 -13.60 9.91 -7.68
N LEU A 55 -14.69 9.14 -7.64
CA LEU A 55 -14.68 7.77 -8.17
C LEU A 55 -15.06 7.72 -9.65
N THR A 56 -14.15 7.17 -10.45
CA THR A 56 -14.35 6.79 -11.85
C THR A 56 -14.03 5.32 -12.02
N SER A 57 -14.45 4.68 -13.12
CA SER A 57 -14.10 3.28 -13.38
C SER A 57 -12.59 3.07 -13.41
N GLY A 58 -11.85 3.98 -14.08
CA GLY A 58 -10.39 3.93 -14.10
C GLY A 58 -9.75 4.14 -12.73
N ALA A 59 -10.34 4.97 -11.86
CA ALA A 59 -9.83 5.13 -10.49
C ALA A 59 -10.05 3.87 -9.64
N VAL A 60 -11.16 3.15 -9.85
CA VAL A 60 -11.44 1.88 -9.17
C VAL A 60 -10.49 0.78 -9.66
N GLU A 61 -10.30 0.67 -10.97
CA GLU A 61 -9.34 -0.27 -11.59
C GLU A 61 -7.91 0.02 -11.11
N GLN A 62 -7.42 1.25 -11.26
CA GLN A 62 -6.09 1.64 -10.81
C GLN A 62 -5.87 1.37 -9.32
N LEU A 63 -6.90 1.58 -8.48
CA LEU A 63 -6.81 1.28 -7.06
C LEU A 63 -6.71 -0.23 -6.81
N LEU A 64 -7.73 -0.99 -7.21
CA LEU A 64 -7.93 -2.38 -6.79
C LEU A 64 -7.05 -3.36 -7.57
N TYR A 65 -6.84 -3.11 -8.87
CA TYR A 65 -6.04 -3.96 -9.73
C TYR A 65 -4.56 -3.59 -9.69
N GLU A 66 -4.22 -2.30 -9.87
CA GLU A 66 -2.83 -1.90 -10.10
C GLU A 66 -2.05 -1.58 -8.83
N ARG A 67 -2.70 -0.99 -7.81
CA ARG A 67 -1.97 -0.39 -6.67
C ARG A 67 -2.12 -1.13 -5.36
N LEU A 68 -3.30 -1.67 -5.04
CA LEU A 68 -3.58 -2.23 -3.71
C LEU A 68 -2.55 -3.29 -3.31
N HIS A 69 -2.24 -4.21 -4.23
CA HIS A 69 -1.31 -5.32 -3.99
C HIS A 69 0.15 -4.89 -3.83
N LEU A 70 0.52 -3.64 -4.15
CA LEU A 70 1.88 -3.16 -3.93
C LEU A 70 2.14 -2.87 -2.45
N TYR A 71 1.10 -2.47 -1.71
CA TYR A 71 1.27 -1.83 -0.41
C TYR A 71 0.64 -2.59 0.75
N VAL A 72 -0.45 -3.32 0.51
CA VAL A 72 -1.30 -3.80 1.59
C VAL A 72 -1.15 -5.30 1.80
N GLN A 73 -1.10 -5.73 3.05
CA GLN A 73 -1.22 -7.13 3.43
C GLN A 73 -2.34 -7.29 4.45
N PRO A 74 -3.46 -7.98 4.12
CA PRO A 74 -4.52 -8.24 5.09
C PRO A 74 -3.98 -9.02 6.29
N ALA A 75 -4.42 -8.65 7.49
CA ALA A 75 -4.19 -9.47 8.67
C ALA A 75 -4.84 -10.87 8.47
N PRO A 76 -4.36 -11.92 9.17
CA PRO A 76 -4.79 -13.30 8.91
C PRO A 76 -6.32 -13.51 8.98
N GLU A 77 -6.99 -12.80 9.88
CA GLU A 77 -8.44 -12.89 10.10
C GLU A 77 -9.24 -11.85 9.30
N GLN A 78 -8.58 -11.01 8.52
CA GLN A 78 -9.23 -9.95 7.75
C GLN A 78 -9.59 -10.46 6.35
N ASP A 79 -10.87 -10.35 5.99
CA ASP A 79 -11.35 -10.68 4.65
C ASP A 79 -10.72 -9.75 3.59
N PRO A 80 -9.98 -10.27 2.58
CA PRO A 80 -9.46 -9.46 1.49
C PRO A 80 -10.53 -8.79 0.63
N LEU A 81 -11.79 -9.26 0.64
CA LEU A 81 -12.88 -8.59 -0.09
C LEU A 81 -13.29 -7.26 0.54
N ALA A 82 -12.89 -6.99 1.79
CA ALA A 82 -13.21 -5.77 2.51
C ALA A 82 -12.72 -4.49 1.81
N TYR A 83 -11.68 -4.55 0.96
CA TYR A 83 -11.23 -3.40 0.16
C TYR A 83 -12.25 -3.04 -0.94
N GLY A 84 -12.85 -4.03 -1.59
CA GLY A 84 -13.94 -3.81 -2.55
C GLY A 84 -15.20 -3.26 -1.86
N GLU A 85 -15.52 -3.76 -0.66
CA GLU A 85 -16.63 -3.25 0.16
C GLU A 85 -16.41 -1.80 0.59
N ALA A 86 -15.19 -1.43 0.97
CA ALA A 86 -14.82 -0.05 1.28
C ALA A 86 -15.04 0.90 0.09
N VAL A 87 -14.67 0.48 -1.13
CA VAL A 87 -14.96 1.25 -2.35
C VAL A 87 -16.47 1.39 -2.56
N ARG A 88 -17.24 0.31 -2.38
CA ARG A 88 -18.71 0.34 -2.49
C ARG A 88 -19.35 1.30 -1.49
N LEU A 89 -18.85 1.37 -0.26
CA LEU A 89 -19.34 2.32 0.73
C LEU A 89 -19.10 3.77 0.29
N LEU A 90 -17.92 4.07 -0.27
CA LEU A 90 -17.61 5.39 -0.80
C LEU A 90 -18.51 5.75 -2.02
N ILE A 91 -18.80 4.78 -2.89
CA ILE A 91 -19.73 4.95 -4.02
C ILE A 91 -21.13 5.35 -3.50
N ASP A 92 -21.64 4.65 -2.49
CA ASP A 92 -22.93 4.93 -1.87
C ASP A 92 -22.98 6.32 -1.23
N HIS A 93 -21.91 6.72 -0.54
CA HIS A 93 -21.82 8.07 0.02
C HIS A 93 -21.80 9.16 -1.06
N GLN A 94 -21.07 8.95 -2.17
CA GLN A 94 -21.08 9.90 -3.30
C GLN A 94 -22.44 9.99 -3.98
N ARG A 95 -23.21 8.91 -3.98
CA ARG A 95 -24.61 8.94 -4.42
C ARG A 95 -25.48 9.76 -3.46
N ALA A 96 -25.38 9.51 -2.16
CA ALA A 96 -26.18 10.20 -1.14
C ALA A 96 -25.94 11.72 -1.14
N THR A 97 -24.69 12.13 -1.37
CA THR A 97 -24.28 13.53 -1.51
C THR A 97 -24.56 14.13 -2.91
N LYS A 98 -25.33 13.42 -3.76
CA LYS A 98 -25.76 13.83 -5.10
C LYS A 98 -24.64 14.10 -6.10
N ARG A 99 -23.45 13.55 -5.86
CA ARG A 99 -22.31 13.62 -6.80
C ARG A 99 -22.36 12.53 -7.86
N LEU A 100 -23.08 11.46 -7.59
CA LEU A 100 -23.26 10.34 -8.49
C LEU A 100 -24.71 10.21 -8.96
N ASN A 101 -24.91 9.96 -10.26
CA ASN A 101 -26.21 9.55 -10.77
C ASN A 101 -26.42 8.02 -10.60
N ALA A 102 -27.68 7.55 -10.63
CA ALA A 102 -28.01 6.13 -10.39
C ALA A 102 -27.29 5.19 -11.36
N LYS A 103 -27.27 5.52 -12.66
CA LYS A 103 -26.62 4.72 -13.68
C LYS A 103 -25.11 4.57 -13.44
N ARG A 104 -24.45 5.65 -13.02
CA ARG A 104 -23.00 5.64 -12.70
C ARG A 104 -22.74 4.88 -11.39
N GLN A 105 -23.64 4.97 -10.42
CA GLN A 105 -23.60 4.17 -9.20
C GLN A 105 -23.62 2.67 -9.52
N GLU A 106 -24.66 2.20 -10.21
CA GLU A 106 -24.81 0.78 -10.57
C GLU A 106 -23.57 0.24 -11.29
N ARG A 107 -23.05 0.99 -12.26
CA ARG A 107 -21.81 0.60 -12.97
C ARG A 107 -20.59 0.53 -12.05
N LEU A 108 -20.39 1.52 -11.18
CA LEU A 108 -19.25 1.52 -10.26
C LEU A 108 -19.35 0.44 -9.20
N HIS A 109 -20.57 0.08 -8.76
CA HIS A 109 -20.76 -1.07 -7.86
C HIS A 109 -20.33 -2.37 -8.51
N ALA A 110 -20.78 -2.63 -9.74
CA ALA A 110 -20.39 -3.84 -10.47
C ALA A 110 -18.88 -3.90 -10.69
N GLU A 111 -18.25 -2.77 -11.01
CA GLU A 111 -16.79 -2.67 -11.14
C GLU A 111 -16.09 -2.96 -9.80
N ALA A 112 -16.52 -2.33 -8.71
CA ALA A 112 -15.90 -2.49 -7.40
C ALA A 112 -16.06 -3.92 -6.85
N GLU A 113 -17.17 -4.59 -7.16
CA GLU A 113 -17.39 -6.00 -6.82
C GLU A 113 -16.43 -6.91 -7.59
N TRP A 114 -16.41 -6.81 -8.93
CA TRP A 114 -15.51 -7.60 -9.77
C TRP A 114 -14.02 -7.35 -9.44
N GLN A 115 -13.61 -6.08 -9.41
CA GLN A 115 -12.23 -5.73 -9.11
C GLN A 115 -11.84 -6.05 -7.67
N GLY A 116 -12.79 -6.06 -6.73
CA GLY A 116 -12.58 -6.51 -5.35
C GLY A 116 -12.22 -7.99 -5.28
N GLU A 117 -12.93 -8.84 -6.04
CA GLU A 117 -12.61 -10.27 -6.15
C GLU A 117 -11.23 -10.48 -6.80
N VAL A 118 -10.93 -9.73 -7.86
CA VAL A 118 -9.60 -9.78 -8.51
C VAL A 118 -8.52 -9.36 -7.53
N ALA A 119 -8.69 -8.25 -6.82
CA ALA A 119 -7.74 -7.75 -5.83
C ALA A 119 -7.45 -8.76 -4.71
N ALA A 120 -8.48 -9.46 -4.22
CA ALA A 120 -8.31 -10.54 -3.24
C ALA A 120 -7.39 -11.66 -3.76
N GLY A 121 -7.47 -11.99 -5.05
CA GLY A 121 -6.54 -12.92 -5.70
C GLY A 121 -5.13 -12.35 -5.83
N LEU A 122 -4.99 -11.11 -6.29
CA LEU A 122 -3.68 -10.45 -6.45
C LEU A 122 -2.90 -10.36 -5.13
N LEU A 123 -3.60 -10.21 -4.00
CA LEU A 123 -2.98 -10.16 -2.68
C LEU A 123 -2.31 -11.49 -2.28
N ARG A 124 -2.72 -12.64 -2.85
CA ARG A 124 -2.08 -13.94 -2.58
C ARG A 124 -0.96 -14.30 -3.56
N ARG A 125 -0.85 -13.59 -4.68
CA ARG A 125 0.13 -13.91 -5.71
C ARG A 125 1.56 -13.65 -5.24
N ALA A 126 2.34 -14.71 -5.10
CA ALA A 126 3.75 -14.65 -4.71
C ALA A 126 4.65 -13.95 -5.75
N ASP A 127 4.18 -13.75 -6.98
CA ASP A 127 4.89 -12.97 -8.00
C ASP A 127 4.61 -11.47 -7.97
N LEU A 128 3.67 -11.03 -7.13
CA LEU A 128 3.27 -9.63 -6.98
C LEU A 128 3.56 -9.06 -5.58
N VAL A 129 4.35 -9.77 -4.76
CA VAL A 129 4.69 -9.31 -3.41
C VAL A 129 5.84 -8.30 -3.44
N THR A 130 5.81 -7.38 -2.48
CA THR A 130 6.93 -6.52 -2.09
C THR A 130 7.56 -7.05 -0.80
N TRP A 131 8.78 -6.63 -0.46
CA TRP A 131 9.45 -7.10 0.76
C TRP A 131 8.62 -6.90 2.03
N PRO A 132 8.02 -5.71 2.29
CA PRO A 132 7.18 -5.52 3.46
C PRO A 132 5.99 -6.49 3.52
N ARG A 133 5.35 -6.76 2.38
CA ARG A 133 4.23 -7.71 2.30
C ARG A 133 4.69 -9.15 2.57
N LEU A 134 5.78 -9.58 1.95
CA LEU A 134 6.34 -10.91 2.15
C LEU A 134 6.76 -11.15 3.61
N TYR A 135 7.48 -10.20 4.21
CA TYR A 135 7.90 -10.30 5.61
C TYR A 135 6.72 -10.24 6.58
N THR A 136 5.67 -9.48 6.27
CA THR A 136 4.42 -9.52 7.05
C THR A 136 3.82 -10.91 7.06
N VAL A 137 3.73 -11.55 5.90
CA VAL A 137 3.22 -12.92 5.78
C VAL A 137 4.10 -13.90 6.57
N LEU A 138 5.43 -13.79 6.51
CA LEU A 138 6.34 -14.64 7.28
C LEU A 138 6.16 -14.46 8.78
N LEU A 139 6.13 -13.22 9.26
CA LEU A 139 5.93 -12.91 10.68
C LEU A 139 4.60 -13.53 11.19
N CYS A 140 3.52 -13.40 10.42
CA CYS A 140 2.25 -14.03 10.73
C CYS A 140 2.31 -15.56 10.70
N ALA A 141 2.96 -16.16 9.69
CA ALA A 141 3.11 -17.60 9.57
C ALA A 141 3.96 -18.23 10.72
N HIS A 142 4.78 -17.41 11.38
CA HIS A 142 5.60 -17.79 12.52
C HIS A 142 5.03 -17.32 13.87
N ASP A 143 3.76 -16.86 13.90
CA ASP A 143 3.08 -16.38 15.11
C ASP A 143 3.84 -15.28 15.87
N VAL A 144 4.58 -14.42 15.15
CA VAL A 144 5.28 -13.28 15.75
C VAL A 144 4.27 -12.21 16.14
N ASP A 145 4.44 -11.61 17.32
CA ASP A 145 3.64 -10.45 17.73
C ASP A 145 4.04 -9.22 16.90
N VAL A 146 3.31 -8.99 15.81
CA VAL A 146 3.55 -7.89 14.87
C VAL A 146 3.25 -6.50 15.44
N ALA A 147 2.64 -6.40 16.63
CA ALA A 147 2.46 -5.13 17.31
C ALA A 147 3.66 -4.77 18.22
N ASP A 148 4.53 -5.73 18.52
CA ASP A 148 5.75 -5.53 19.29
C ASP A 148 6.96 -5.41 18.36
N GLU A 149 7.43 -4.18 18.14
CA GLU A 149 8.61 -3.90 17.32
C GLU A 149 9.86 -4.67 17.81
N ALA A 150 10.00 -4.91 19.12
CA ALA A 150 11.13 -5.66 19.65
C ALA A 150 11.07 -7.14 19.23
N ALA A 151 9.87 -7.74 19.26
CA ALA A 151 9.66 -9.11 18.80
C ALA A 151 9.92 -9.25 17.29
N VAL A 152 9.44 -8.29 16.49
CA VAL A 152 9.71 -8.25 15.04
C VAL A 152 11.22 -8.13 14.77
N ARG A 153 11.91 -7.20 15.45
CA ARG A 153 13.36 -7.01 15.31
C ARG A 153 14.16 -8.26 15.72
N GLU A 154 13.79 -8.91 16.82
CA GLU A 154 14.44 -10.15 17.28
C GLU A 154 14.26 -11.28 16.26
N TRP A 155 13.05 -11.43 15.72
CA TRP A 155 12.77 -12.43 14.69
C TRP A 155 13.57 -12.16 13.41
N LEU A 156 13.60 -10.92 12.93
CA LEU A 156 14.40 -10.54 11.75
C LEU A 156 15.90 -10.81 11.96
N ALA A 157 16.43 -10.51 13.14
CA ALA A 157 17.81 -10.79 13.47
C ALA A 157 18.11 -12.29 13.44
N ALA A 158 17.23 -13.13 13.98
CA ALA A 158 17.39 -14.59 13.91
C ALA A 158 17.25 -15.12 12.47
N PHE A 159 16.30 -14.60 11.71
CA PHE A 159 16.07 -14.98 10.31
C PHE A 159 17.26 -14.63 9.41
N ARG A 160 17.92 -13.50 9.68
CA ARG A 160 19.15 -13.09 8.98
C ARG A 160 20.29 -14.10 9.12
N GLU A 161 20.41 -14.77 10.26
CA GLU A 161 21.50 -15.74 10.51
C GLU A 161 21.31 -17.08 9.78
N LEU A 162 20.15 -17.31 9.14
CA LEU A 162 19.91 -18.50 8.33
C LEU A 162 20.80 -18.51 7.07
N ALA A 163 21.03 -19.70 6.50
CA ALA A 163 21.60 -19.79 5.16
C ALA A 163 20.60 -19.23 4.12
N GLU A 164 21.10 -18.79 2.96
CA GLU A 164 20.23 -18.24 1.92
C GLU A 164 19.21 -19.26 1.42
N GLU A 165 19.61 -20.52 1.30
CA GLU A 165 18.75 -21.64 0.93
C GLU A 165 17.64 -21.86 1.95
N ASP A 166 17.94 -21.74 3.25
CA ASP A 166 16.95 -21.90 4.32
C ASP A 166 15.95 -20.74 4.33
N ARG A 167 16.40 -19.50 4.04
CA ARG A 167 15.50 -18.35 3.87
C ARG A 167 14.56 -18.54 2.69
N ARG A 168 15.07 -19.00 1.54
CA ARG A 168 14.26 -19.29 0.35
C ARG A 168 13.25 -20.41 0.61
N ALA A 169 13.66 -21.46 1.31
CA ALA A 169 12.77 -22.54 1.72
C ALA A 169 11.63 -22.05 2.63
N ALA A 170 11.90 -21.07 3.51
CA ALA A 170 10.87 -20.43 4.31
C ALA A 170 9.85 -19.67 3.45
N PHE A 171 10.30 -19.00 2.38
CA PHE A 171 9.39 -18.34 1.43
C PHE A 171 8.55 -19.36 0.63
N GLU A 172 9.15 -20.48 0.22
CA GLU A 172 8.43 -21.58 -0.46
C GLU A 172 7.35 -22.19 0.43
N ALA A 173 7.63 -22.34 1.73
CA ALA A 173 6.71 -22.93 2.69
C ALA A 173 5.40 -22.11 2.86
N LEU A 174 5.41 -20.81 2.53
CA LEU A 174 4.22 -19.95 2.58
C LEU A 174 3.10 -20.44 1.64
N ALA A 175 3.47 -20.97 0.47
CA ALA A 175 2.49 -21.51 -0.47
C ALA A 175 1.85 -22.80 0.06
N ALA A 176 2.66 -23.70 0.62
CA ALA A 176 2.18 -24.94 1.23
C ALA A 176 1.27 -24.67 2.45
N ALA A 177 1.51 -23.58 3.17
CA ALA A 177 0.69 -23.12 4.28
C ALA A 177 -0.55 -22.30 3.84
N GLY A 178 -0.74 -22.06 2.55
CA GLY A 178 -1.90 -21.38 1.99
C GLY A 178 -1.89 -19.85 2.14
N TRP A 179 -0.75 -19.26 2.52
CA TRP A 179 -0.61 -17.81 2.64
C TRP A 179 -0.44 -17.12 1.28
N LEU A 180 0.28 -17.78 0.37
CA LEU A 180 0.52 -17.31 -0.98
C LEU A 180 0.16 -18.40 -1.99
N ASP A 181 -0.03 -18.01 -3.24
CA ASP A 181 -0.21 -18.95 -4.34
C ASP A 181 1.14 -19.60 -4.72
N GLU A 182 1.11 -20.82 -5.24
CA GLU A 182 2.31 -21.53 -5.71
C GLU A 182 2.99 -20.78 -6.86
N LEU A 183 4.32 -20.80 -6.84
CA LEU A 183 5.14 -20.25 -7.91
C LEU A 183 5.28 -21.21 -9.09
N ASP A 184 5.74 -20.65 -10.20
CA ASP A 184 6.23 -21.40 -11.35
C ASP A 184 7.49 -22.20 -11.01
N GLU A 185 7.95 -23.02 -11.97
CA GLU A 185 9.04 -24.00 -11.77
C GLU A 185 10.37 -23.37 -11.28
N ASP A 186 10.56 -22.06 -11.48
CA ASP A 186 11.75 -21.32 -11.06
C ASP A 186 11.74 -20.89 -9.58
N GLY A 187 10.59 -20.94 -8.91
CA GLY A 187 10.43 -20.72 -7.47
C GLY A 187 11.06 -19.42 -6.94
N TRP A 188 11.62 -19.48 -5.73
CA TRP A 188 12.32 -18.37 -5.07
C TRP A 188 13.80 -18.27 -5.50
N GLY A 189 14.04 -18.27 -6.81
CA GLY A 189 15.37 -18.05 -7.39
C GLY A 189 15.84 -16.59 -7.33
N ALA A 190 17.08 -16.35 -7.77
CA ALA A 190 17.69 -15.01 -7.78
C ALA A 190 16.88 -13.98 -8.60
N ALA A 191 16.31 -14.42 -9.73
CA ALA A 191 15.41 -13.64 -10.58
C ALA A 191 14.21 -13.07 -9.79
N ARG A 192 13.63 -13.91 -8.92
CA ARG A 192 12.46 -13.57 -8.14
C ARG A 192 12.81 -12.59 -7.04
N VAL A 193 13.88 -12.85 -6.30
CA VAL A 193 14.42 -11.94 -5.28
C VAL A 193 14.69 -10.56 -5.87
N LEU A 194 15.32 -10.50 -7.06
CA LEU A 194 15.55 -9.25 -7.79
C LEU A 194 14.23 -8.54 -8.12
N SER A 195 13.25 -9.28 -8.65
CA SER A 195 11.95 -8.73 -9.04
C SER A 195 11.16 -8.18 -7.85
N VAL A 196 11.19 -8.84 -6.69
CA VAL A 196 10.57 -8.35 -5.44
C VAL A 196 11.26 -7.07 -4.97
N GLY A 197 12.58 -7.00 -5.05
CA GLY A 197 13.34 -5.78 -4.76
C GLY A 197 12.95 -4.61 -5.67
N MET A 198 12.90 -4.84 -6.98
CA MET A 198 12.48 -3.81 -7.96
C MET A 198 11.03 -3.35 -7.73
N ALA A 199 10.12 -4.29 -7.42
CA ALA A 199 8.74 -3.96 -7.11
C ALA A 199 8.63 -3.15 -5.80
N THR A 200 9.48 -3.44 -4.81
CA THR A 200 9.51 -2.73 -3.52
C THR A 200 9.98 -1.29 -3.70
N ASP A 201 11.12 -1.08 -4.37
CA ASP A 201 11.63 0.27 -4.66
C ASP A 201 10.64 1.07 -5.53
N GLY A 202 10.12 0.46 -6.60
CA GLY A 202 9.13 1.08 -7.47
C GLY A 202 7.84 1.48 -6.72
N ALA A 203 7.33 0.62 -5.84
CA ALA A 203 6.17 0.94 -5.00
C ALA A 203 6.47 2.11 -4.06
N ARG A 204 7.63 2.11 -3.39
CA ARG A 204 8.04 3.20 -2.50
C ARG A 204 8.14 4.53 -3.24
N LEU A 205 8.81 4.56 -4.39
CA LEU A 205 8.92 5.76 -5.25
C LEU A 205 7.56 6.28 -5.73
N LEU A 206 6.63 5.40 -6.10
CA LEU A 206 5.26 5.80 -6.48
C LEU A 206 4.52 6.45 -5.31
N LEU A 207 4.71 5.95 -4.09
CA LEU A 207 4.09 6.50 -2.89
C LEU A 207 4.69 7.86 -2.51
N GLU A 208 6.02 7.98 -2.55
CA GLU A 208 6.75 9.24 -2.38
C GLU A 208 6.26 10.31 -3.37
N GLN A 209 6.16 9.96 -4.66
CA GLN A 209 5.62 10.86 -5.68
C GLN A 209 4.18 11.27 -5.39
N GLY A 210 3.34 10.34 -4.93
CA GLY A 210 1.96 10.61 -4.52
C GLY A 210 1.90 11.63 -3.37
N LEU A 211 2.73 11.44 -2.35
CA LEU A 211 2.86 12.34 -1.20
C LEU A 211 3.31 13.74 -1.63
N MET A 212 4.34 13.81 -2.49
CA MET A 212 4.82 15.09 -3.02
C MET A 212 3.75 15.82 -3.83
N ARG A 213 3.10 15.13 -4.78
CA ARG A 213 2.01 15.70 -5.60
C ARG A 213 0.85 16.20 -4.75
N ARG A 214 0.51 15.48 -3.68
CA ARG A 214 -0.52 15.89 -2.72
C ARG A 214 -0.14 17.20 -2.03
N SER A 215 1.07 17.31 -1.50
CA SER A 215 1.54 18.54 -0.84
C SER A 215 1.55 19.73 -1.78
N TYR A 216 1.98 19.56 -3.04
CA TYR A 216 1.93 20.64 -4.04
C TYR A 216 0.50 21.09 -4.35
N ARG A 217 -0.46 20.16 -4.40
CA ARG A 217 -1.89 20.48 -4.57
C ARG A 217 -2.38 21.34 -3.39
N ASN A 218 -2.07 20.94 -2.17
CA ASN A 218 -2.49 21.65 -0.96
C ASN A 218 -1.83 23.02 -0.83
N LEU A 219 -0.56 23.16 -1.24
CA LEU A 219 0.15 24.45 -1.30
C LEU A 219 -0.48 25.43 -2.30
N ALA A 220 -0.88 24.94 -3.48
CA ALA A 220 -1.57 25.76 -4.47
C ALA A 220 -2.89 26.31 -3.92
N GLU A 221 -3.64 25.48 -3.18
CA GLU A 221 -4.88 25.87 -2.52
C GLU A 221 -4.65 26.87 -1.37
N LEU A 222 -3.61 26.67 -0.54
CA LEU A 222 -3.22 27.62 0.50
C LEU A 222 -2.85 28.99 -0.05
N THR A 223 -2.06 28.99 -1.13
CA THR A 223 -1.62 30.22 -1.81
C THR A 223 -2.81 31.00 -2.34
N ALA A 224 -3.80 30.30 -2.92
CA ALA A 224 -5.05 30.90 -3.37
C ALA A 224 -5.86 31.53 -2.22
N LEU A 225 -5.69 31.05 -0.99
CA LEU A 225 -6.36 31.56 0.22
C LEU A 225 -5.53 32.60 1.00
N GLY A 226 -4.33 32.96 0.53
CA GLY A 226 -3.46 33.95 1.18
C GLY A 226 -2.91 33.52 2.54
N ARG A 227 -2.81 32.20 2.78
CA ARG A 227 -2.27 31.63 4.02
C ARG A 227 -0.75 31.42 3.93
N PRO A 228 0.00 31.53 5.04
CA PRO A 228 1.44 31.28 5.04
C PRO A 228 1.78 29.80 4.76
N MET A 229 2.99 29.56 4.24
CA MET A 229 3.51 28.22 3.95
C MET A 229 3.79 27.45 5.25
N PRO A 230 3.45 26.15 5.34
CA PRO A 230 3.76 25.32 6.52
C PRO A 230 5.25 25.07 6.65
N ASP A 231 5.76 24.95 7.88
CA ASP A 231 7.19 24.75 8.16
C ASP A 231 7.76 23.47 7.50
N GLU A 232 6.97 22.39 7.43
CA GLU A 232 7.30 21.11 6.77
C GLU A 232 7.55 21.26 5.26
N LEU A 233 6.97 22.29 4.64
CA LEU A 233 7.07 22.57 3.20
C LEU A 233 7.95 23.79 2.91
N ALA A 234 8.43 24.48 3.95
CA ALA A 234 9.26 25.68 3.87
C ALA A 234 10.78 25.37 3.80
N GLY A 235 11.16 24.08 3.86
CA GLY A 235 12.54 23.60 3.76
C GLY A 235 13.13 23.60 2.35
N ASP A 236 14.40 23.20 2.23
CA ASP A 236 15.04 22.90 0.95
C ASP A 236 14.37 21.66 0.31
N PHE A 237 14.29 21.61 -1.01
CA PHE A 237 13.62 20.55 -1.77
C PHE A 237 14.12 19.14 -1.38
N GLY A 238 15.42 18.99 -1.09
CA GLY A 238 15.98 17.72 -0.62
C GLY A 238 15.44 17.27 0.75
N ALA A 239 15.19 18.19 1.67
CA ALA A 239 14.58 17.85 2.97
C ALA A 239 13.11 17.43 2.82
N PHE A 240 12.42 17.96 1.81
CA PHE A 240 11.05 17.56 1.49
C PHE A 240 10.98 16.17 0.86
N GLU A 241 11.92 15.83 -0.03
CA GLU A 241 12.05 14.47 -0.58
C GLU A 241 12.33 13.45 0.54
N GLU A 242 13.24 13.75 1.46
CA GLU A 242 13.55 12.90 2.62
C GLU A 242 12.33 12.70 3.52
N ALA A 243 11.57 13.76 3.79
CA ALA A 243 10.34 13.66 4.57
C ALA A 243 9.26 12.83 3.86
N ALA A 244 9.16 12.91 2.53
CA ALA A 244 8.25 12.10 1.73
C ALA A 244 8.64 10.61 1.76
N ALA A 245 9.94 10.30 1.71
CA ALA A 245 10.46 8.94 1.85
C ALA A 245 10.12 8.34 3.22
N GLU A 246 10.35 9.09 4.30
CA GLU A 246 9.98 8.65 5.66
C GLU A 246 8.48 8.42 5.81
N ALA A 247 7.65 9.32 5.29
CA ALA A 247 6.20 9.18 5.33
C ALA A 247 5.70 8.01 4.46
N ALA A 248 6.40 7.67 3.37
CA ALA A 248 6.08 6.48 2.59
C ALA A 248 6.33 5.19 3.38
N LEU A 249 7.45 5.11 4.12
CA LEU A 249 7.74 3.96 4.99
C LEU A 249 6.71 3.82 6.12
N ASP A 250 6.28 4.94 6.72
CA ASP A 250 5.21 4.96 7.71
C ASP A 250 3.91 4.37 7.17
N LEU A 251 3.46 4.86 6.01
CA LEU A 251 2.21 4.41 5.39
C LEU A 251 2.27 2.93 5.00
N ILE A 252 3.39 2.46 4.45
CA ILE A 252 3.56 1.04 4.16
C ILE A 252 3.47 0.23 5.47
N GLY A 253 4.06 0.72 6.57
CA GLY A 253 3.98 0.08 7.89
C GLY A 253 2.56 0.02 8.44
N GLU A 254 1.76 1.07 8.24
CA GLU A 254 0.33 1.08 8.61
C GLU A 254 -0.50 0.04 7.83
N TRP A 255 -0.11 -0.27 6.59
CA TRP A 255 -0.81 -1.22 5.72
C TRP A 255 -0.22 -2.64 5.75
N THR A 256 0.85 -2.83 6.53
CA THR A 256 1.54 -4.11 6.72
C THR A 256 1.81 -4.34 8.21
N VAL A 257 3.07 -4.31 8.65
CA VAL A 257 3.48 -4.37 10.05
C VAL A 257 4.09 -3.03 10.44
N PRO A 258 3.63 -2.39 11.53
CA PRO A 258 4.18 -1.13 12.01
C PRO A 258 5.70 -1.19 12.19
N GLY A 259 6.41 -0.21 11.63
CA GLY A 259 7.88 -0.11 11.74
C GLY A 259 8.68 -1.07 10.84
N LEU A 260 8.07 -2.13 10.30
CA LEU A 260 8.76 -3.13 9.48
C LEU A 260 9.49 -2.52 8.26
N PRO A 261 8.88 -1.63 7.44
CA PRO A 261 9.58 -1.06 6.28
C PRO A 261 10.86 -0.30 6.68
N ARG A 262 10.84 0.41 7.81
CA ARG A 262 12.04 1.09 8.32
C ARG A 262 13.12 0.11 8.76
N LEU A 263 12.74 -0.96 9.45
CA LEU A 263 13.69 -2.01 9.86
C LEU A 263 14.36 -2.63 8.64
N LEU A 264 13.58 -2.96 7.60
CA LEU A 264 14.09 -3.55 6.36
C LEU A 264 15.07 -2.63 5.63
N VAL A 265 14.82 -1.32 5.58
CA VAL A 265 15.71 -0.37 4.91
C VAL A 265 16.95 -0.02 5.76
N ALA A 266 16.77 0.24 7.05
CA ALA A 266 17.82 0.83 7.88
C ALA A 266 18.67 -0.19 8.65
N GLU A 267 18.08 -1.30 9.10
CA GLU A 267 18.73 -2.27 10.00
C GLU A 267 18.99 -3.63 9.32
N PHE A 268 18.14 -4.02 8.36
CA PHE A 268 18.18 -5.30 7.67
C PHE A 268 18.13 -5.21 6.13
N PRO A 269 18.93 -4.32 5.48
CA PRO A 269 18.87 -4.14 4.02
C PRO A 269 19.31 -5.39 3.25
N ASP A 270 20.08 -6.28 3.88
CA ASP A 270 20.49 -7.56 3.32
C ASP A 270 19.35 -8.60 3.23
N LEU A 271 18.33 -8.45 4.08
CA LEU A 271 17.12 -9.28 4.06
C LEU A 271 16.10 -8.82 3.00
N ALA A 272 16.12 -7.54 2.64
CA ALA A 272 15.20 -6.93 1.69
C ALA A 272 15.96 -6.10 0.66
N PRO A 273 16.81 -6.72 -0.18
CA PRO A 273 17.62 -5.99 -1.13
C PRO A 273 16.73 -5.29 -2.17
N GLU A 274 16.96 -3.99 -2.36
CA GLU A 274 16.39 -3.17 -3.42
C GLU A 274 17.49 -2.91 -4.45
N PRO A 275 17.46 -3.59 -5.62
CA PRO A 275 18.61 -3.61 -6.51
C PRO A 275 18.82 -2.29 -7.23
N GLY A 276 20.06 -1.83 -7.28
CA GLY A 276 20.45 -0.69 -8.10
C GLY A 276 20.52 -1.02 -9.59
N GLN A 277 20.63 0.01 -10.44
CA GLN A 277 20.71 -0.16 -11.90
C GLN A 277 21.87 -1.09 -12.31
N GLU A 278 23.02 -1.02 -11.64
CA GLU A 278 24.18 -1.87 -11.93
C GLU A 278 23.91 -3.36 -11.68
N GLU A 279 23.16 -3.68 -10.62
CA GLU A 279 22.80 -5.06 -10.27
C GLU A 279 21.76 -5.63 -11.24
N ILE A 280 20.80 -4.79 -11.66
CA ILE A 280 19.83 -5.12 -12.71
C ILE A 280 20.56 -5.41 -14.02
N ASP A 281 21.45 -4.52 -14.45
CA ASP A 281 22.21 -4.67 -15.69
C ASP A 281 23.10 -5.92 -15.66
N ALA A 282 23.75 -6.20 -14.52
CA ALA A 282 24.58 -7.38 -14.33
C ALA A 282 23.77 -8.69 -14.39
N TYR A 283 22.55 -8.69 -13.87
CA TYR A 283 21.64 -9.83 -13.99
C TYR A 283 21.17 -10.02 -15.44
N LEU A 284 20.74 -8.95 -16.11
CA LEU A 284 20.28 -9.00 -17.50
C LEU A 284 21.39 -9.49 -18.46
N ALA A 285 22.64 -9.14 -18.19
CA ALA A 285 23.80 -9.60 -18.98
C ALA A 285 24.08 -11.10 -18.85
N GLN A 286 23.55 -11.78 -17.82
CA GLN A 286 23.69 -13.23 -17.62
C GLN A 286 22.59 -14.03 -18.32
N LEU A 287 21.51 -13.37 -18.75
CA LEU A 287 20.43 -14.02 -19.49
C LEU A 287 20.90 -14.35 -20.92
N PRO A 288 20.56 -15.54 -21.45
CA PRO A 288 20.85 -15.86 -22.84
C PRO A 288 20.16 -14.86 -23.77
N ALA A 289 20.88 -14.34 -24.76
CA ALA A 289 20.28 -13.51 -25.79
C ALA A 289 19.26 -14.34 -26.60
N GLU A 290 18.01 -13.88 -26.63
CA GLU A 290 16.94 -14.46 -27.46
C GLU A 290 17.21 -14.30 -28.97
#